data_AF-A0A257JBA4-F1
#
_entry.id   AF-A0A257JBA4-F1
#
_cell.length_a   1.000
_cell.length_b   1.000
_cell.length_c   1.000
_cell.angle_alpha   90.00
_cell.angle_beta   90.00
_cell.angle_gamma   90.00
#
_symmetry.space_group_name_H-M   'P 1'
#
loop_
_entity.id
_entity.type
_entity.pdbx_description
1 polymer ?
#
loop_
_entity_poly.entity_id
_entity_poly.type
_entity_poly.pdbx_seq_one_letter_code
_entity_poly.pdbx_strand_id
1 'polypeptide(L)'
;MLDEQGDVVGHVGSVEDVTDRLQTRRALEKERRRLAAIIEGTDAGTWEWNVQTGAVQLNERSAAMLGYTLAELGVQTIQLRADYTHPEDHAKSIAAAKRHFAGELPLYESEARMRHRDGHWVWILARGRVLSRTADGKPEWMFGTHLDITARKAQEDRLRKSEELLNRTGALAQV
;
A
#
# COMPACT_ATOMS: atom_id res chain seq x y z
N MET A 1 19.11 48.88 16.83
CA MET A 1 18.71 50.24 17.25
C MET A 1 19.39 51.21 16.31
N LEU A 2 18.64 52.19 15.82
CA LEU A 2 19.13 53.29 15.01
C LEU A 2 18.94 54.58 15.84
N ASP A 3 19.80 55.58 15.67
CA ASP A 3 19.58 56.91 16.26
C ASP A 3 18.69 57.80 15.39
N GLU A 4 18.52 59.06 15.81
CA GLU A 4 17.71 60.07 15.12
C GLU A 4 18.27 60.50 13.75
N GLN A 5 19.54 60.23 13.44
CA GLN A 5 20.13 60.43 12.11
C GLN A 5 20.00 59.19 11.20
N GLY A 6 19.50 58.08 11.74
CA GLY A 6 19.36 56.81 11.01
C GLY A 6 20.60 55.94 11.05
N ASP A 7 21.59 56.26 11.89
CA ASP A 7 22.82 55.48 12.04
C ASP A 7 22.63 54.33 13.03
N VAL A 8 23.24 53.18 12.76
CA VAL A 8 23.14 51.98 13.60
C VAL A 8 23.91 52.19 14.90
N VAL A 9 23.19 52.41 15.99
CA VAL A 9 23.76 52.60 17.34
C VAL A 9 23.81 51.33 18.19
N GLY A 10 23.27 50.21 17.69
CA GLY A 10 23.43 48.94 18.38
C GLY A 10 22.70 47.76 17.75
N HIS A 11 23.24 46.56 17.96
CA HIS A 11 22.64 45.30 17.57
C HIS A 11 22.40 44.45 18.82
N VAL A 12 21.22 43.83 18.92
CA VAL A 12 20.92 42.80 19.90
C VAL A 12 20.80 41.49 19.16
N GLY A 13 21.65 40.54 19.49
CA GLY A 13 21.59 39.17 18.97
C GLY A 13 21.41 38.19 20.13
N SER A 14 20.67 37.11 19.89
CA SER A 14 20.65 35.93 20.75
C SER A 14 21.34 34.78 20.03
N VAL A 15 21.94 33.89 20.82
CA VAL A 15 22.50 32.63 20.33
C VAL A 15 21.69 31.52 21.01
N GLU A 16 21.02 30.70 20.19
CA GLU A 16 20.31 29.51 20.65
C GLU A 16 21.01 28.29 20.08
N ASP A 17 21.32 27.31 20.94
CA ASP A 17 21.83 26.03 20.48
C ASP A 17 20.70 25.22 19.85
N VAL A 18 20.80 25.03 18.53
CA VAL A 18 19.85 24.25 17.74
C VAL A 18 20.41 22.91 17.30
N THR A 19 21.57 22.50 17.82
CA THR A 19 22.32 21.30 17.38
C THR A 19 21.47 20.05 17.50
N ASP A 20 20.88 19.81 18.67
CA ASP A 20 20.05 18.61 18.93
C ASP A 20 18.80 18.57 18.05
N ARG A 21 18.16 19.73 17.84
CA ARG A 21 16.99 19.85 16.95
C ARG A 21 17.35 19.52 15.51
N LEU A 22 18.48 20.04 15.02
CA LEU A 22 18.95 19.78 13.66
C LEU A 22 19.40 18.32 13.47
N GLN A 23 20.08 17.73 14.46
CA GLN A 23 20.48 16.32 14.46
C GLN A 23 19.26 15.41 14.38
N THR A 24 18.26 15.64 15.24
CA THR A 24 17.00 14.87 15.27
C THR A 24 16.25 14.97 13.95
N ARG A 25 16.13 16.18 13.40
CA ARG A 25 15.47 16.39 12.10
C ARG A 25 16.19 15.66 10.97
N ARG A 26 17.52 15.75 10.91
CA ARG A 26 18.33 15.05 9.89
C ARG A 26 18.22 13.54 10.01
N ALA A 27 18.23 13.01 11.22
CA ALA A 27 18.04 11.57 11.46
C ALA A 27 16.66 11.10 10.97
N LEU A 28 15.60 11.85 11.28
CA LEU A 28 14.25 11.55 10.82
C LEU A 28 14.14 11.61 9.28
N GLU A 29 14.72 12.64 8.66
CA GLU A 29 14.75 12.77 7.19
C GLU A 29 15.51 11.63 6.53
N LYS A 30 16.63 11.19 7.12
CA LYS A 30 17.42 10.04 6.65
C LYS A 30 16.62 8.75 6.71
N GLU A 31 15.97 8.45 7.83
CA GLU A 31 15.17 7.23 7.94
C GLU A 31 13.95 7.25 7.00
N ARG A 32 13.28 8.40 6.84
CA ARG A 32 12.18 8.54 5.87
C ARG A 32 12.63 8.23 4.45
N ARG A 33 13.77 8.80 4.02
CA ARG A 33 14.34 8.53 2.69
C ARG A 33 14.72 7.06 2.53
N ARG A 34 15.33 6.46 3.54
CA ARG A 34 15.71 5.05 3.53
C ARG A 34 14.48 4.14 3.38
N LEU A 35 13.42 4.38 4.14
CA LEU A 35 12.18 3.59 4.05
C LEU A 35 11.48 3.78 2.70
N ALA A 36 11.41 5.02 2.18
CA ALA A 36 10.84 5.28 0.86
C ALA A 36 11.60 4.52 -0.24
N ALA A 37 12.94 4.57 -0.23
CA ALA A 37 13.77 3.85 -1.19
C ALA A 37 13.59 2.32 -1.13
N ILE A 38 13.39 1.76 0.07
CA ILE A 38 13.09 0.33 0.23
C ILE A 38 11.74 -0.02 -0.40
N ILE A 39 10.70 0.79 -0.17
CA ILE A 39 9.37 0.58 -0.75
C ILE A 39 9.44 0.68 -2.28
N GLU A 40 10.07 1.73 -2.81
CA GLU A 40 10.28 1.93 -4.25
C GLU A 40 11.06 0.76 -4.87
N GLY A 41 12.12 0.28 -4.21
CA GLY A 41 12.93 -0.85 -4.69
C GLY A 41 12.20 -2.20 -4.72
N THR A 42 11.06 -2.33 -4.02
CA THR A 42 10.20 -3.52 -4.05
C THR A 42 9.07 -3.43 -5.08
N ASP A 43 9.00 -2.32 -5.81
CA ASP A 43 7.96 -2.02 -6.78
C ASP A 43 6.53 -2.02 -6.19
N ALA A 44 6.44 -1.81 -4.87
CA ALA A 44 5.22 -1.90 -4.10
C ALA A 44 4.40 -0.61 -4.18
N GLY A 45 3.10 -0.79 -4.43
CA GLY A 45 2.09 0.20 -4.06
C GLY A 45 1.89 0.20 -2.56
N THR A 46 1.49 1.33 -1.97
CA THR A 46 1.07 1.41 -0.56
C THR A 46 -0.41 1.76 -0.48
N TRP A 47 -1.02 1.36 0.62
CA TRP A 47 -2.38 1.73 0.95
C TRP A 47 -2.55 1.93 2.45
N GLU A 48 -3.45 2.84 2.80
CA GLU A 48 -3.88 3.11 4.16
C GLU A 48 -5.40 3.05 4.17
N TRP A 49 -5.97 2.32 5.13
CA TRP A 49 -7.40 2.15 5.25
C TRP A 49 -7.84 2.52 6.65
N ASN A 50 -8.69 3.54 6.74
CA ASN A 50 -9.45 3.80 7.96
C ASN A 50 -10.65 2.85 7.99
N VAL A 51 -10.60 1.87 8.87
CA VAL A 51 -11.60 0.79 8.98
C VAL A 51 -12.95 1.33 9.49
N GLN A 52 -12.94 2.43 10.24
CA GLN A 52 -14.15 3.03 10.80
C GLN A 52 -14.92 3.86 9.76
N THR A 53 -14.21 4.65 8.96
CA THR A 53 -14.85 5.52 7.95
C THR A 53 -14.93 4.88 6.57
N GLY A 54 -14.16 3.83 6.32
CA GLY A 54 -14.02 3.21 5.01
C GLY A 54 -13.11 3.99 4.05
N ALA A 55 -12.51 5.11 4.48
CA ALA A 55 -11.62 5.91 3.64
C ALA A 55 -10.33 5.14 3.33
N VAL A 56 -9.91 5.18 2.06
CA VAL A 56 -8.68 4.54 1.60
C VAL A 56 -7.77 5.60 0.98
N GLN A 57 -6.50 5.58 1.36
CA GLN A 57 -5.45 6.34 0.71
C GLN A 57 -4.53 5.38 -0.02
N LEU A 58 -4.06 5.79 -1.19
CA LEU A 58 -3.16 5.02 -2.05
C LEU A 58 -1.98 5.91 -2.42
N ASN A 59 -0.81 5.33 -2.65
CA ASN A 59 0.25 6.03 -3.37
C ASN A 59 0.06 5.92 -4.90
N GLU A 60 0.85 6.70 -5.64
CA GLU A 60 0.84 6.70 -7.11
C GLU A 60 1.08 5.31 -7.70
N ARG A 61 1.96 4.51 -7.08
CA ARG A 61 2.26 3.16 -7.57
C ARG A 61 1.04 2.24 -7.49
N SER A 62 0.30 2.25 -6.39
CA SER A 62 -0.96 1.49 -6.24
C SER A 62 -1.99 1.89 -7.31
N ALA A 63 -2.09 3.17 -7.66
CA ALA A 63 -2.99 3.65 -8.70
C ALA A 63 -2.52 3.20 -10.10
N ALA A 64 -1.22 3.35 -10.36
CA ALA A 64 -0.60 3.01 -11.64
C ALA A 64 -0.74 1.52 -11.99
N MET A 65 -0.76 0.62 -10.99
CA MET A 65 -1.04 -0.81 -11.21
C MET A 65 -2.39 -1.08 -11.88
N LEU A 66 -3.37 -0.18 -11.73
CA LEU A 66 -4.68 -0.26 -12.37
C LEU A 66 -4.84 0.70 -13.56
N GLY A 67 -3.74 1.36 -13.95
CA GLY A 67 -3.67 2.29 -15.07
C GLY A 67 -4.09 3.72 -14.74
N TYR A 68 -4.34 4.03 -13.46
CA TYR A 68 -4.82 5.35 -13.05
C TYR A 68 -3.73 6.16 -12.37
N THR A 69 -3.90 7.48 -12.40
CA THR A 69 -3.25 8.42 -11.48
C THR A 69 -4.10 8.61 -10.22
N LEU A 70 -3.51 9.10 -9.12
CA LEU A 70 -4.29 9.45 -7.93
C LEU A 70 -5.36 10.51 -8.21
N ALA A 71 -5.07 11.46 -9.10
CA ALA A 71 -6.02 12.49 -9.51
C ALA A 71 -7.25 11.93 -10.23
N GLU A 72 -7.06 10.93 -11.10
CA GLU A 72 -8.17 10.24 -11.79
C GLU A 72 -9.01 9.39 -10.82
N LEU A 73 -8.39 8.77 -9.81
CA LEU A 73 -9.09 7.99 -8.81
C LEU A 73 -9.91 8.86 -7.85
N GLY A 74 -9.45 10.08 -7.56
CA GLY A 74 -10.12 10.95 -6.58
C GLY A 74 -10.20 10.31 -5.18
N VAL A 75 -11.27 10.60 -4.44
CA VAL A 75 -11.47 10.05 -3.10
C VAL A 75 -11.82 8.57 -3.17
N GLN A 76 -10.99 7.74 -2.53
CA GLN A 76 -11.14 6.30 -2.54
C GLN A 76 -11.79 5.79 -1.26
N THR A 77 -12.65 4.78 -1.39
CA THR A 77 -13.29 4.10 -0.26
C THR A 77 -13.22 2.59 -0.45
N ILE A 78 -13.34 1.84 0.64
CA ILE A 78 -13.37 0.38 0.59
C ILE A 78 -14.54 -0.16 -0.26
N GLN A 79 -15.65 0.58 -0.34
CA GLN A 79 -16.79 0.22 -1.18
C GLN A 79 -16.48 0.43 -2.66
N LEU A 80 -15.89 1.56 -3.04
CA LEU A 80 -15.47 1.79 -4.42
C LEU A 80 -14.49 0.70 -4.86
N ARG A 81 -13.55 0.30 -3.99
CA ARG A 81 -12.64 -0.83 -4.25
C ARG A 81 -13.36 -2.13 -4.54
N ALA A 82 -14.48 -2.39 -3.85
CA ALA A 82 -15.29 -3.59 -4.09
C ALA A 82 -15.83 -3.62 -5.52
N ASP A 83 -16.24 -2.47 -6.07
CA ASP A 83 -16.92 -2.38 -7.38
C ASP A 83 -16.02 -2.79 -8.55
N TYR A 84 -14.70 -2.57 -8.42
CA TYR A 84 -13.72 -3.00 -9.42
C TYR A 84 -12.88 -4.20 -8.98
N THR A 85 -13.24 -4.88 -7.89
CA THR A 85 -12.66 -6.16 -7.49
C THR A 85 -13.58 -7.30 -7.94
N HIS A 86 -13.01 -8.40 -8.43
CA HIS A 86 -13.81 -9.58 -8.79
C HIS A 86 -14.63 -10.07 -7.58
N PRO A 87 -15.95 -10.35 -7.71
CA PRO A 87 -16.83 -10.62 -6.56
C PRO A 87 -16.36 -11.76 -5.66
N GLU A 88 -15.86 -12.85 -6.25
CA GLU A 88 -15.31 -13.99 -5.49
C GLU A 88 -14.09 -13.61 -4.65
N ASP A 89 -13.24 -12.73 -5.17
CA ASP A 89 -11.99 -12.36 -4.51
C ASP A 89 -12.26 -11.27 -3.45
N HIS A 90 -13.25 -10.42 -3.68
CA HIS A 90 -13.74 -9.46 -2.70
C HIS A 90 -14.24 -10.17 -1.43
N ALA A 91 -15.05 -11.22 -1.57
CA ALA A 91 -15.53 -12.01 -0.45
C ALA A 91 -14.38 -12.64 0.37
N LYS A 92 -13.37 -13.18 -0.32
CA LYS A 92 -12.16 -13.73 0.32
C LYS A 92 -11.35 -12.66 1.05
N SER A 93 -11.20 -11.49 0.44
CA SER A 93 -10.49 -10.34 1.02
C SER A 93 -11.16 -9.89 2.34
N ILE A 94 -12.49 -9.76 2.34
CA ILE A 94 -13.24 -9.41 3.56
C ILE A 94 -13.06 -10.48 4.65
N ALA A 95 -13.14 -11.76 4.29
CA ALA A 95 -12.96 -12.84 5.25
C ALA A 95 -11.56 -12.80 5.89
N ALA A 96 -10.51 -12.61 5.08
CA ALA A 96 -9.14 -12.48 5.57
C ALA A 96 -8.97 -11.25 6.49
N ALA A 97 -9.55 -10.10 6.12
CA ALA A 97 -9.51 -8.90 6.95
C ALA A 97 -10.20 -9.11 8.31
N LYS A 98 -11.39 -9.73 8.32
CA LYS A 98 -12.12 -10.06 9.56
C LYS A 98 -11.31 -10.96 10.50
N ARG A 99 -10.68 -12.00 9.97
CA ARG A 99 -9.83 -12.92 10.74
C ARG A 99 -8.60 -12.20 11.31
N HIS A 100 -7.98 -11.33 10.53
CA HIS A 100 -6.88 -10.48 11.02
C HIS A 100 -7.34 -9.53 12.13
N PHE A 101 -8.52 -8.90 11.98
CA PHE A 101 -9.08 -8.00 12.99
C PHE A 101 -9.39 -8.70 14.31
N ALA A 102 -9.83 -9.97 14.25
CA ALA A 102 -10.06 -10.85 15.39
C ALA A 102 -8.75 -11.38 16.02
N GLY A 103 -7.59 -11.12 15.41
CA GLY A 103 -6.30 -11.60 15.89
C GLY A 103 -5.99 -13.06 15.54
N GLU A 104 -6.82 -13.71 14.73
CA GLU A 104 -6.59 -15.08 14.26
C GLU A 104 -5.44 -15.18 13.26
N LEU A 105 -5.19 -14.07 12.53
CA LEU A 105 -4.09 -13.95 11.58
C LEU A 105 -3.16 -12.83 12.03
N PRO A 106 -1.84 -13.05 12.07
CA PRO A 106 -0.88 -12.00 12.44
C PRO A 106 -0.76 -10.91 11.37
N LEU A 107 -1.11 -11.24 10.13
CA LEU A 107 -1.06 -10.37 8.96
C LEU A 107 -2.31 -10.60 8.11
N TYR A 108 -2.84 -9.55 7.51
CA TYR A 108 -3.79 -9.67 6.40
C TYR A 108 -3.04 -9.90 5.09
N GLU A 109 -3.51 -10.89 4.35
CA GLU A 109 -3.00 -11.21 3.03
C GLU A 109 -4.16 -11.62 2.13
N SER A 110 -4.21 -11.06 0.92
CA SER A 110 -5.21 -11.43 -0.08
C SER A 110 -4.69 -11.22 -1.49
N GLU A 111 -4.95 -12.19 -2.36
CA GLU A 111 -4.76 -12.07 -3.80
C GLU A 111 -6.12 -11.84 -4.46
N ALA A 112 -6.26 -10.75 -5.20
CA ALA A 112 -7.52 -10.38 -5.82
C ALA A 112 -7.33 -9.90 -7.25
N ARG A 113 -8.26 -10.28 -8.12
CA ARG A 113 -8.39 -9.69 -9.46
C ARG A 113 -9.07 -8.34 -9.34
N MET A 114 -8.38 -7.30 -9.79
CA MET A 114 -8.89 -5.93 -9.88
C MET A 114 -8.97 -5.50 -11.34
N ARG A 115 -10.00 -4.72 -11.69
CA ARG A 115 -10.26 -4.28 -13.06
C ARG A 115 -9.34 -3.10 -13.39
N HIS A 116 -8.52 -3.27 -14.42
CA HIS A 116 -7.74 -2.17 -15.02
C HIS A 116 -8.67 -1.20 -15.76
N ARG A 117 -8.24 0.04 -15.97
CA ARG A 117 -9.00 1.03 -16.78
C ARG A 117 -9.32 0.55 -18.20
N ASP A 118 -8.43 -0.27 -18.77
CA ASP A 118 -8.59 -0.86 -20.11
C ASP A 118 -9.48 -2.11 -20.10
N GLY A 119 -10.10 -2.44 -18.96
CA GLY A 119 -11.06 -3.54 -18.84
C GLY A 119 -10.43 -4.92 -18.68
N HIS A 120 -9.12 -5.09 -18.69
CA HIS A 120 -8.50 -6.38 -18.35
C HIS A 120 -8.40 -6.58 -16.82
N TRP A 121 -8.09 -7.80 -16.38
CA TRP A 121 -7.88 -8.11 -14.97
C TRP A 121 -6.39 -8.04 -14.62
N VAL A 122 -6.09 -7.38 -13.50
CA VAL A 122 -4.77 -7.35 -12.88
C VAL A 122 -4.86 -8.11 -11.57
N TRP A 123 -3.91 -9.01 -11.32
CA TRP A 123 -3.81 -9.71 -10.04
C TRP A 123 -3.00 -8.87 -9.06
N ILE A 124 -3.63 -8.48 -7.96
CA ILE A 124 -3.02 -7.69 -6.91
C ILE A 124 -2.89 -8.54 -5.64
N LEU A 125 -1.69 -8.62 -5.09
CA LEU A 125 -1.44 -9.11 -3.75
C LEU A 125 -1.49 -7.93 -2.77
N ALA A 126 -2.50 -7.90 -1.92
CA ALA A 126 -2.62 -6.97 -0.81
C ALA A 126 -2.09 -7.62 0.47
N ARG A 127 -1.14 -6.97 1.15
CA ARG A 127 -0.62 -7.38 2.46
C ARG A 127 -0.65 -6.21 3.42
N GLY A 128 -1.08 -6.41 4.66
CA GLY A 128 -1.12 -5.31 5.63
C GLY A 128 -1.42 -5.74 7.05
N ARG A 129 -1.35 -4.78 7.96
CA ARG A 129 -1.66 -5.00 9.39
C ARG A 129 -2.39 -3.82 10.00
N VAL A 130 -3.15 -4.08 11.05
CA VAL A 130 -3.72 -3.04 11.91
C VAL A 130 -2.58 -2.27 12.57
N LEU A 131 -2.55 -0.95 12.35
CA LEU A 131 -1.59 -0.01 12.94
C LEU A 131 -2.11 0.54 14.27
N SER A 132 -3.38 0.93 14.31
CA SER A 132 -4.03 1.47 15.52
C SER A 132 -5.41 0.87 15.71
N ARG A 133 -5.85 0.92 16.97
CA ARG A 133 -7.20 0.55 17.39
C ARG A 133 -7.80 1.74 18.13
N THR A 134 -9.11 1.88 18.02
CA THR A 134 -9.89 2.84 18.78
C THR A 134 -9.84 2.51 20.28
N ALA A 135 -10.28 3.44 21.12
CA ALA A 135 -10.32 3.24 22.58
C ALA A 135 -11.17 2.03 23.02
N ASP A 136 -12.21 1.66 22.25
CA ASP A 136 -13.04 0.46 22.45
C ASP A 136 -12.47 -0.81 21.78
N GLY A 137 -11.22 -0.76 21.31
CA GLY A 137 -10.47 -1.92 20.81
C GLY A 137 -10.76 -2.32 19.35
N LYS A 138 -11.60 -1.57 18.63
CA LYS A 138 -11.89 -1.84 17.21
C LYS A 138 -10.69 -1.46 16.33
N PRO A 139 -10.41 -2.18 15.23
CA PRO A 139 -9.40 -1.75 14.26
C PRO A 139 -9.72 -0.35 13.74
N GLU A 140 -8.77 0.57 13.79
CA GLU A 140 -8.98 1.94 13.33
C GLU A 140 -8.26 2.16 12.01
N TRP A 141 -6.95 1.96 12.03
CA TRP A 141 -6.11 2.15 10.85
C TRP A 141 -5.40 0.87 10.46
N MET A 142 -5.37 0.60 9.17
CA MET A 142 -4.69 -0.53 8.57
C MET A 142 -3.79 -0.07 7.44
N PHE A 143 -2.56 -0.54 7.44
CA PHE A 143 -1.52 -0.09 6.54
C PHE A 143 -0.92 -1.29 5.83
N GLY A 144 -0.57 -1.13 4.56
CA GLY A 144 -0.04 -2.23 3.78
C GLY A 144 0.48 -1.86 2.41
N THR A 145 0.78 -2.91 1.65
CA THR A 145 1.26 -2.82 0.29
C THR A 145 0.38 -3.56 -0.71
N HIS A 146 0.45 -3.11 -1.96
CA HIS A 146 -0.01 -3.82 -3.13
C HIS A 146 1.20 -4.24 -3.97
N LEU A 147 1.15 -5.45 -4.52
CA LEU A 147 2.08 -5.92 -5.53
C LEU A 147 1.29 -6.47 -6.72
N ASP A 148 1.69 -6.08 -7.93
CA ASP A 148 1.19 -6.72 -9.14
C ASP A 148 1.85 -8.10 -9.27
N ILE A 149 1.02 -9.13 -9.20
CA ILE A 149 1.42 -10.54 -9.31
C ILE A 149 0.86 -11.18 -10.59
N THR A 150 0.41 -10.38 -11.56
CA THR A 150 -0.18 -10.84 -12.82
C THR A 150 0.78 -11.72 -13.61
N ALA A 151 2.05 -11.30 -13.73
CA ALA A 151 3.07 -12.08 -14.42
C ALA A 151 3.31 -13.44 -13.74
N ARG A 152 3.36 -13.46 -12.40
CA ARG A 152 3.49 -14.69 -11.61
C ARG A 152 2.29 -15.62 -11.84
N LYS A 153 1.07 -15.10 -11.78
CA LYS A 153 -0.16 -15.89 -12.02
C LYS A 153 -0.22 -16.44 -13.44
N ALA A 154 0.23 -15.69 -14.44
CA ALA A 154 0.31 -16.17 -15.81
C ALA A 154 1.33 -17.31 -15.96
N GLN A 155 2.45 -17.26 -15.24
CA GLN A 155 3.44 -18.35 -15.22
C GLN A 155 2.89 -19.60 -14.52
N GLU A 156 2.25 -19.46 -13.37
CA GLU A 156 1.59 -20.55 -12.63
C GLU A 156 0.55 -21.26 -13.52
N ASP A 157 -0.29 -20.50 -14.24
CA ASP A 157 -1.31 -21.06 -15.13
C ASP A 157 -0.72 -21.81 -16.34
N ARG A 158 0.36 -21.28 -16.93
CA ARG A 158 1.08 -21.96 -18.02
C ARG A 158 1.67 -23.29 -17.57
N LEU A 159 2.29 -23.32 -16.39
CA LEU A 159 2.88 -24.54 -15.83
C LEU A 159 1.78 -25.58 -15.59
N ARG A 160 0.70 -25.20 -14.91
CA ARG A 160 -0.46 -26.08 -14.66
C ARG A 160 -1.01 -26.69 -15.94
N LYS A 161 -1.24 -25.87 -16.97
CA LYS A 161 -1.75 -26.35 -18.27
C LYS A 161 -0.78 -27.33 -18.95
N SER A 162 0.52 -27.08 -18.83
CA SER A 162 1.53 -28.01 -19.36
C SER A 162 1.51 -29.36 -18.64
N GLU A 163 1.39 -29.35 -17.31
CA GLU A 163 1.29 -30.58 -16.51
C GLU A 163 0.01 -31.36 -16.82
N GLU A 164 -1.13 -30.68 -16.95
CA GLU A 164 -2.40 -31.31 -17.34
C GLU A 164 -2.32 -31.96 -18.73
N LEU A 165 -1.68 -31.30 -19.70
CA LEU A 165 -1.48 -31.86 -21.04
C LEU A 165 -0.58 -33.10 -21.00
N LEU A 166 0.55 -33.03 -20.29
CA LEU A 166 1.47 -34.16 -20.15
C LEU A 166 0.79 -35.37 -19.50
N ASN A 167 0.02 -35.14 -18.42
CA ASN A 167 -0.72 -36.18 -17.73
C ASN A 167 -1.78 -36.84 -18.64
N ARG A 168 -2.46 -36.04 -19.48
CA ARG A 168 -3.44 -36.57 -20.45
C ARG A 168 -2.78 -37.38 -21.55
N THR A 169 -1.64 -36.93 -22.08
CA THR A 169 -0.91 -37.68 -23.13
C THR A 169 -0.21 -38.93 -22.60
N GLY A 170 0.33 -38.89 -21.38
CA GLY A 170 0.95 -40.07 -20.74
C GLY A 170 -0.06 -41.18 -20.45
N ALA A 171 -1.29 -40.84 -20.09
CA ALA A 171 -2.38 -41.81 -19.88
C ALA A 171 -2.88 -42.45 -21.20
N LEU A 172 -2.78 -41.75 -22.33
CA LEU A 172 -3.17 -42.28 -23.64
C LEU A 172 -2.10 -43.17 -24.28
N ALA A 173 -0.84 -43.07 -23.85
CA ALA A 173 0.28 -43.89 -24.34
C ALA A 173 0.45 -45.23 -23.58
N GLN A 174 -0.38 -45.49 -22.57
CA GLN A 174 -0.39 -46.75 -21.79
C GLN A 174 -1.53 -47.71 -22.21
N VAL A 175 -2.22 -47.45 -23.33
CA VAL A 175 -3.23 -48.33 -23.95
C VAL A 175 -2.71 -48.77 -25.31
#